data_AF-A0A7Z9VDN0-F1
#
_entry.id   AF-A0A7Z9VDN0-F1
#
_cell.length_a   1.000
_cell.length_b   1.000
_cell.length_c   1.000
_cell.angle_alpha   90.00
_cell.angle_beta   90.00
_cell.angle_gamma   90.00
#
_symmetry.space_group_name_H-M   'P 1'
#
loop_
_entity.id
_entity.type
_entity.pdbx_description
1 polymer ?
#
loop_
_entity_poly.entity_id
_entity_poly.type
_entity_poly.pdbx_seq_one_letter_code
_entity_poly.pdbx_strand_id
1 'polypeptide(L)' 'MVVFMYVERVARPMATYRLTILPGDGTGPEVMTEGEKMLAVIEQYTGLAFEKTTIPCGGKHWLDTGEEWPEGS' A
#
# COMPACT_ATOMS: atom_id res chain seq x y z
N MET A 1 4.23 23.43 -32.75
CA MET A 1 5.12 23.52 -31.57
C MET A 1 4.23 23.58 -30.35
N VAL A 2 3.94 22.42 -29.76
CA VAL A 2 2.98 22.31 -28.65
C VAL A 2 3.71 22.63 -27.36
N VAL A 3 3.43 23.81 -26.81
CA VAL A 3 3.77 24.18 -25.43
C VAL A 3 2.79 23.45 -24.51
N PHE A 4 2.93 22.12 -24.39
CA PHE A 4 2.24 21.34 -23.37
C PHE A 4 3.25 20.96 -22.29
N MET A 5 3.12 21.62 -21.14
CA MET A 5 3.40 21.02 -19.84
C MET A 5 4.82 20.50 -19.59
N TYR A 6 5.84 21.20 -20.08
CA TYR A 6 7.12 21.30 -19.37
C TYR A 6 6.97 22.26 -18.18
N VAL A 7 5.91 22.10 -17.37
CA VAL A 7 5.99 22.53 -15.98
C VAL A 7 6.95 21.54 -15.39
N GLU A 8 8.18 21.99 -15.15
CA GLU A 8 9.20 21.24 -14.48
C GLU A 8 8.55 20.39 -13.39
N ARG A 9 8.74 19.07 -13.45
CA ARG A 9 8.71 18.28 -12.23
C ARG A 9 9.84 18.84 -11.37
N VAL A 10 9.57 19.94 -10.66
CA VAL A 10 10.34 20.35 -9.50
C VAL A 10 10.47 19.07 -8.71
N ALA A 11 11.70 18.60 -8.51
CA ALA A 11 11.99 17.40 -7.76
C ALA A 11 11.40 17.60 -6.35
N ARG A 12 10.14 17.22 -6.17
CA ARG A 12 9.51 17.17 -4.86
C ARG A 12 10.30 16.14 -4.08
N PRO A 13 10.65 16.41 -2.82
CA PRO A 13 11.34 15.41 -2.01
C PRO A 13 10.55 14.10 -2.10
N MET A 14 11.26 13.02 -2.45
CA MET A 14 10.70 11.66 -2.51
C MET A 14 10.33 11.24 -1.09
N ALA A 15 9.14 11.61 -0.65
CA ALA A 15 8.63 11.21 0.64
C ALA A 15 8.24 9.74 0.55
N THR A 16 8.98 8.91 1.29
CA THR A 16 8.70 7.48 1.41
C THR A 16 7.93 7.24 2.70
N TYR A 17 6.78 6.59 2.60
CA TYR A 17 5.96 6.20 3.75
C TYR A 17 6.00 4.70 3.93
N ARG A 18 6.15 4.26 5.18
CA ARG A 18 6.01 2.85 5.54
C ARG A 18 4.54 2.56 5.82
N LEU A 19 3.97 1.60 5.12
CA LEU A 19 2.58 1.20 5.22
C LEU A 19 2.49 -0.27 5.61
N THR A 20 1.84 -0.53 6.74
CA THR A 20 1.45 -1.89 7.12
C THR A 20 0.07 -2.20 6.55
N ILE A 21 -0.03 -3.24 5.75
CA ILE A 21 -1.27 -3.71 5.12
C ILE A 21 -1.82 -4.86 5.94
N LEU A 22 -3.03 -4.67 6.46
CA LEU A 22 -3.76 -5.62 7.27
C LEU A 22 -5.04 -6.05 6.51
N PRO A 23 -4.99 -7.13 5.71
CA PRO A 23 -6.07 -7.48 4.80
C PRO A 23 -7.34 -7.99 5.51
N GLY A 24 -7.22 -8.50 6.73
CA GLY A 24 -8.34 -9.03 7.51
C GLY A 24 -9.08 -10.18 6.82
N ASP A 25 -10.37 -10.33 7.15
CA ASP A 25 -11.23 -11.40 6.63
C ASP A 25 -12.38 -10.88 5.77
N GLY A 26 -13.22 -11.82 5.31
CA GLY A 26 -14.36 -11.52 4.46
C GLY A 26 -13.91 -10.94 3.13
N THR A 27 -14.44 -9.76 2.78
CA THR A 27 -14.07 -9.04 1.56
C THR A 27 -12.78 -8.21 1.69
N GLY A 28 -12.18 -8.16 2.89
CA GLY A 28 -10.97 -7.37 3.17
C GLY A 28 -9.82 -7.63 2.18
N PRO A 29 -9.40 -8.88 1.95
CA PRO A 29 -8.32 -9.19 1.00
C PRO A 29 -8.58 -8.69 -0.44
N GLU A 30 -9.83 -8.78 -0.90
CA GLU A 30 -10.25 -8.35 -2.23
C GLU A 30 -10.20 -6.83 -2.36
N VAL A 31 -10.72 -6.11 -1.36
CA VAL A 31 -10.71 -4.64 -1.35
C VAL A 31 -9.29 -4.10 -1.18
N MET A 32 -8.46 -4.73 -0.34
CA MET A 32 -7.08 -4.31 -0.15
C MET A 32 -6.24 -4.47 -1.42
N THR A 33 -6.51 -5.50 -2.23
CA THR A 33 -5.87 -5.66 -3.54
C THR A 33 -6.13 -4.45 -4.45
N GLU A 34 -7.35 -3.91 -4.47
CA GLU A 34 -7.66 -2.70 -5.24
C GLU A 34 -7.05 -1.44 -4.62
N GLY A 35 -6.98 -1.37 -3.29
CA GLY A 35 -6.26 -0.31 -2.57
C GLY A 35 -4.78 -0.24 -2.98
N GLU A 36 -4.11 -1.38 -3.06
CA GLU A 36 -2.71 -1.44 -3.51
C GLU A 36 -2.51 -1.02 -4.96
N LYS A 37 -3.46 -1.33 -5.86
CA LYS A 37 -3.43 -0.81 -7.24
C LYS A 37 -3.53 0.71 -7.27
N MET A 38 -4.37 1.30 -6.41
CA MET A 38 -4.47 2.75 -6.28
C MET A 38 -3.16 3.37 -5.78
N LEU A 39 -2.49 2.74 -4.80
CA LEU A 39 -1.17 3.17 -4.34
C LEU A 39 -0.15 3.17 -5.48
N ALA A 40 -0.12 2.13 -6.30
CA ALA A 40 0.77 2.06 -7.46
C ALA A 40 0.50 3.19 -8.47
N VAL A 41 -0.77 3.56 -8.69
CA VAL A 41 -1.13 4.72 -9.53
C VAL A 41 -0.62 6.02 -8.88
N ILE A 42 -0.79 6.18 -7.57
CA ILE A 42 -0.28 7.37 -6.85
C ILE A 42 1.24 7.49 -7.01
N GLU A 43 2.00 6.40 -6.87
CA GLU A 43 3.46 6.39 -7.06
C GLU A 43 3.85 6.80 -8.50
N GLN A 44 3.10 6.36 -9.51
CA GLN A 44 3.39 6.68 -10.91
C GLN A 44 3.20 8.17 -11.26
N TYR A 45 2.22 8.82 -10.65
CA TYR A 45 1.83 10.19 -11.00
C TYR A 45 2.25 11.25 -9.98
N THR A 46 2.83 10.84 -8.85
CA THR A 46 3.31 11.75 -7.80
C THR A 46 4.79 11.53 -7.47
N GLY A 47 5.32 12.28 -6.50
CA GLY A 47 6.66 12.07 -5.93
C GLY A 47 6.63 11.27 -4.63
N LEU A 48 5.55 10.51 -4.39
CA LEU A 48 5.38 9.69 -3.19
C LEU A 48 5.85 8.27 -3.47
N ALA A 49 6.40 7.62 -2.46
CA ALA A 49 6.75 6.20 -2.49
C ALA A 49 6.20 5.49 -1.25
N PHE A 50 5.87 4.21 -1.38
CA PHE A 50 5.33 3.40 -0.29
C PHE A 50 6.15 2.12 -0.10
N GLU A 51 6.77 2.00 1.07
CA GLU A 51 7.34 0.75 1.55
C GLU A 51 6.22 -0.04 2.24
N LYS A 52 5.78 -1.14 1.64
CA LYS A 52 4.61 -1.89 2.07
C LYS A 52 5.02 -3.18 2.76
N THR A 53 4.44 -3.45 3.92
CA THR A 53 4.58 -4.72 4.64
C THR A 53 3.19 -5.28 4.90
N THR A 54 2.92 -6.50 4.44
CA THR A 54 1.64 -7.15 4.68
C THR A 54 1.79 -8.11 5.85
N ILE A 55 0.94 -7.96 6.87
CA ILE A 55 0.90 -8.85 8.03
C ILE A 55 -0.40 -9.65 7.96
N PRO A 56 -0.35 -11.00 7.97
CA PRO A 56 -1.56 -11.81 8.02
C PRO A 56 -2.30 -11.54 9.34
N CYS A 57 -3.61 -11.40 9.27
CA CYS A 57 -4.43 -11.03 10.41
C CYS A 57 -5.86 -11.55 10.24
N GLY A 58 -6.66 -11.40 11.29
CA GLY A 58 -8.07 -11.78 11.30
C GLY A 58 -8.32 -13.22 11.75
N GLY A 59 -9.59 -13.61 11.70
CA GLY A 59 -10.09 -14.93 12.07
C GLY A 59 -9.48 -16.05 11.24
N LYS A 60 -9.18 -15.84 9.96
CA LYS A 60 -8.45 -16.85 9.17
C LYS A 60 -7.07 -17.12 9.75
N HIS A 61 -6.31 -16.07 10.08
CA HIS A 61 -5.02 -16.23 10.72
C HIS A 61 -5.14 -16.98 12.04
N TRP A 62 -6.08 -16.56 12.91
CA TRP A 62 -6.36 -17.26 14.17
C TRP A 62 -6.71 -18.75 13.98
N LEU A 63 -7.56 -19.08 13.01
CA LEU A 63 -7.95 -20.46 12.74
C LEU A 63 -6.77 -21.31 12.23
N ASP A 64 -5.85 -20.69 11.49
CA ASP A 64 -4.68 -21.36 10.91
C ASP A 64 -3.54 -21.53 11.92
N THR A 65 -3.33 -20.56 12.82
CA THR A 65 -2.15 -20.51 13.73
C THR A 65 -2.48 -20.65 15.20
N GLY A 66 -3.70 -20.34 15.63
CA GLY A 66 -4.07 -20.19 17.04
C GLY A 66 -3.54 -18.90 17.69
N GLU A 67 -2.95 -18.00 16.90
CA GLU A 67 -2.42 -16.71 17.36
C GLU A 67 -3.24 -15.56 16.77
N GLU A 68 -3.41 -14.48 17.54
CA GLU A 68 -4.16 -13.30 17.07
C GLU A 68 -3.34 -12.49 16.04
N TRP A 69 -2.02 -12.46 16.24
CA TRP A 69 -1.05 -11.77 15.39
C TRP A 69 0.24 -12.60 15.31
N PRO A 70 0.94 -12.58 14.16
CA PRO A 70 2.29 -13.13 14.06
C PRO A 70 3.26 -12.47 15.05
N GLU A 71 4.26 -13.22 15.50
CA GLU A 71 5.36 -12.66 16.29
C GLU A 71 6.05 -11.50 15.55
N GLY A 72 6.23 -10.37 16.25
CA GLY A 72 6.89 -9.17 15.69
C GLY A 72 5.99 -8.29 14.82
N SER A 73 4.67 -8.51 14.85
CA SER A 73 3.68 -7.63 14.21
C SER A 73 3.60 -6.23 14.82
#